data_AF-A0A1I1N355-F1
#
_entry.id   AF-A0A1I1N355-F1
#
_cell.length_a   1.000
_cell.length_b   1.000
_cell.length_c   1.000
_cell.angle_alpha   90.00
_cell.angle_beta   90.00
_cell.angle_gamma   90.00
#
_symmetry.space_group_name_H-M   'P 1'
#
loop_
_entity.id
_entity.type
_entity.pdbx_description
1 polymer ?
#
loop_
_entity_poly.entity_id
_entity_poly.type
_entity_poly.pdbx_seq_one_letter_code
_entity_poly.pdbx_strand_id
1 'polypeptide(L)'
;MSDKLYDAKALIDAMEGRTKEYESLHKQLAAIRKEFDLIVKMDDELKGKGAEAIKGFYQAQIDTVDAWTGLVDRHIAFFKGISGDAEEAKLGEGKIIDVPFLESEVALADQKSKDLVSDQKRDLKVILDRIHDIIDLKPFSDDDFQDEIQSAENKRNKSIAKLNEIDGKWLTEYAESRDDQVSITALMKQLSESSTRGGKVSPLRCTLMPSPTKVVRYTKTCRSREKKTKPI
;
A
#
# COMPACT_ATOMS: atom_id res chain seq x y z
N MET A 1 1.20 21.30 11.63
CA MET A 1 0.37 20.23 12.21
C MET A 1 0.37 19.09 11.22
N SER A 2 0.49 17.85 11.70
CA SER A 2 0.42 16.66 10.83
C SER A 2 -1.04 16.25 10.75
N ASP A 3 -1.70 16.49 9.63
CA ASP A 3 -3.10 16.10 9.41
C ASP A 3 -3.18 14.58 9.17
N LYS A 4 -3.13 13.79 10.25
CA LYS A 4 -3.36 12.34 10.20
C LYS A 4 -4.84 12.06 10.46
N LEU A 5 -5.66 12.34 9.46
CA LEU A 5 -7.07 12.01 9.44
C LEU A 5 -7.27 10.72 8.64
N TYR A 6 -7.85 9.71 9.29
CA TYR A 6 -8.35 8.53 8.61
C TYR A 6 -9.85 8.72 8.34
N ASP A 7 -10.23 8.77 7.07
CA ASP A 7 -11.62 8.77 6.61
C ASP A 7 -11.83 7.54 5.73
N ALA A 8 -12.48 6.52 6.30
CA ALA A 8 -12.70 5.24 5.63
C ALA A 8 -13.51 5.40 4.35
N LYS A 9 -14.53 6.27 4.38
CA LYS A 9 -15.40 6.47 3.22
C LYS A 9 -14.65 7.15 2.09
N ALA A 10 -13.95 8.25 2.38
CA ALA A 10 -13.16 8.94 1.37
C ALA A 10 -12.07 8.04 0.77
N LEU A 11 -11.43 7.20 1.60
CA LEU A 11 -10.45 6.23 1.16
C LEU A 11 -11.06 5.19 0.22
N ILE A 12 -12.16 4.54 0.62
CA ILE A 12 -12.83 3.49 -0.17
C ILE A 12 -13.34 4.07 -1.49
N ASP A 13 -14.02 5.23 -1.46
CA ASP A 13 -14.51 5.91 -2.66
C ASP A 13 -13.35 6.23 -3.63
N ALA A 14 -12.20 6.66 -3.11
CA ALA A 14 -11.01 6.91 -3.93
C ALA A 14 -10.44 5.63 -4.54
N MET A 15 -10.38 4.53 -3.78
CA MET A 15 -9.88 3.24 -4.28
C MET A 15 -10.81 2.63 -5.34
N GLU A 16 -12.11 2.77 -5.19
CA GLU A 16 -13.08 2.40 -6.24
C GLU A 16 -12.90 3.23 -7.51
N GLY A 17 -12.69 4.55 -7.35
CA GLY A 17 -12.39 5.45 -8.46
C GLY A 17 -11.14 5.00 -9.23
N ARG A 18 -10.04 4.75 -8.51
CA ARG A 18 -8.79 4.24 -9.09
C ARG A 18 -8.99 2.88 -9.76
N THR A 19 -9.74 1.97 -9.14
CA THR A 19 -10.05 0.67 -9.73
C THR A 19 -10.69 0.84 -11.12
N LYS A 20 -11.68 1.72 -11.26
CA LYS A 20 -12.35 1.99 -12.55
C LYS A 20 -11.41 2.57 -13.60
N GLU A 21 -10.53 3.50 -13.20
CA GLU A 21 -9.52 4.07 -14.09
C GLU A 21 -8.56 2.98 -14.62
N TYR A 22 -8.08 2.11 -13.75
CA TYR A 22 -7.17 1.03 -14.12
C TYR A 22 -7.86 -0.08 -14.93
N GLU A 23 -9.13 -0.39 -14.68
CA GLU A 23 -9.92 -1.30 -15.53
C GLU A 23 -10.12 -0.73 -16.94
N SER A 24 -10.25 0.59 -17.08
CA SER A 24 -10.27 1.28 -18.38
C SER A 24 -8.92 1.18 -19.08
N LEU A 25 -7.82 1.45 -18.37
CA LEU A 25 -6.47 1.30 -18.90
C LEU A 25 -6.19 -0.14 -19.34
N HIS A 26 -6.60 -1.14 -18.55
CA HIS A 26 -6.48 -2.55 -18.89
C HIS A 26 -7.16 -2.87 -20.25
N LYS A 27 -8.37 -2.36 -20.49
CA LYS A 27 -9.07 -2.53 -21.77
C LYS A 27 -8.32 -1.89 -22.94
N GLN A 28 -7.73 -0.71 -22.72
CA GLN A 28 -6.93 -0.03 -23.75
C GLN A 28 -5.64 -0.81 -24.08
N LEU A 29 -4.95 -1.34 -23.06
CA LEU A 29 -3.78 -2.20 -23.24
C LEU A 29 -4.13 -3.46 -24.03
N ALA A 30 -5.25 -4.12 -23.70
CA ALA A 30 -5.72 -5.29 -24.43
C ALA A 30 -6.03 -4.98 -25.92
N ALA A 31 -6.61 -3.81 -26.21
CA ALA A 31 -6.87 -3.37 -27.57
C ALA A 31 -5.56 -3.13 -28.36
N ILE A 32 -4.60 -2.40 -27.77
CA ILE A 32 -3.28 -2.14 -28.39
C ILE A 32 -2.52 -3.44 -28.62
N ARG A 33 -2.51 -4.35 -27.64
CA ARG A 33 -1.89 -5.67 -27.75
C ARG A 33 -2.43 -6.45 -28.95
N LYS A 34 -3.76 -6.41 -29.16
CA LYS A 34 -4.43 -7.07 -30.28
C LYS A 34 -3.97 -6.51 -31.63
N GLU A 35 -3.86 -5.19 -31.76
CA GLU A 35 -3.36 -4.56 -33.00
C GLU A 35 -1.91 -4.96 -33.29
N PHE A 36 -1.04 -5.00 -32.28
CA PHE A 36 0.34 -5.47 -32.47
C PHE A 36 0.40 -6.95 -32.85
N ASP A 37 -0.43 -7.79 -32.24
CA ASP A 37 -0.52 -9.22 -32.54
C ASP A 37 -0.98 -9.47 -34.00
N LEU A 38 -1.90 -8.66 -34.53
CA LEU A 38 -2.28 -8.71 -35.95
C LEU A 38 -1.07 -8.45 -36.86
N ILE A 39 -0.25 -7.44 -36.56
CA ILE A 39 0.93 -7.10 -37.36
C ILE A 39 1.97 -8.23 -37.34
N VAL A 40 2.20 -8.83 -36.17
CA VAL A 40 3.13 -9.97 -36.03
C VAL A 40 2.68 -11.15 -36.91
N LYS A 41 1.36 -11.33 -37.11
CA LYS A 41 0.76 -12.43 -37.87
C LYS A 41 0.53 -12.15 -39.37
N MET A 42 0.99 -11.01 -39.90
CA MET A 42 0.90 -10.68 -41.34
C MET A 42 1.93 -11.48 -42.16
N ASP A 43 1.74 -12.79 -42.27
CA ASP A 43 2.67 -13.71 -42.95
C ASP A 43 2.64 -13.57 -44.48
N ASP A 44 1.52 -13.17 -45.06
CA ASP A 44 1.39 -13.05 -46.51
C ASP A 44 1.80 -11.68 -47.04
N GLU A 45 1.61 -10.63 -46.26
CA GLU A 45 1.86 -9.24 -46.61
C GLU A 45 3.28 -8.77 -46.25
N LEU A 46 3.87 -9.32 -45.18
CA LEU A 46 5.23 -8.98 -44.74
C LEU A 46 6.16 -10.18 -44.94
N LYS A 47 6.97 -10.13 -46.02
CA LYS A 47 7.95 -11.18 -46.37
C LYS A 47 9.39 -10.63 -46.47
N GLY A 48 10.37 -11.48 -46.20
CA GLY A 48 11.80 -11.17 -46.28
C GLY A 48 12.41 -10.58 -45.00
N LYS A 49 13.71 -10.26 -45.01
CA LYS A 49 14.46 -9.88 -43.80
C LYS A 49 13.95 -8.60 -43.11
N GLY A 50 13.39 -7.66 -43.87
CA GLY A 50 12.77 -6.45 -43.33
C GLY A 50 11.46 -6.73 -42.59
N ALA A 51 10.66 -7.66 -43.11
CA ALA A 51 9.44 -8.12 -42.47
C ALA A 51 9.70 -8.77 -41.11
N GLU A 52 10.71 -9.65 -41.02
CA GLU A 52 11.11 -10.27 -39.76
C GLU A 52 11.56 -9.24 -38.71
N ALA A 53 12.23 -8.15 -39.14
CA ALA A 53 12.61 -7.06 -38.24
C ALA A 53 11.39 -6.28 -37.73
N ILE A 54 10.39 -6.01 -38.58
CA ILE A 54 9.14 -5.34 -38.19
C ILE A 54 8.35 -6.22 -37.21
N LYS A 55 8.16 -7.51 -37.54
CA LYS A 55 7.47 -8.47 -36.65
C LYS A 55 8.17 -8.59 -35.31
N GLY A 56 9.51 -8.68 -35.30
CA GLY A 56 10.30 -8.70 -34.06
C GLY A 56 10.15 -7.44 -33.22
N PHE A 57 10.03 -6.26 -33.85
CA PHE A 57 9.77 -5.01 -33.14
C PHE A 57 8.38 -4.99 -32.50
N TYR A 58 7.33 -5.36 -33.22
CA TYR A 58 5.97 -5.43 -32.66
C TYR A 58 5.82 -6.53 -31.61
N GLN A 59 6.55 -7.63 -31.73
CA GLN A 59 6.62 -8.63 -30.65
C GLN A 59 7.21 -8.04 -29.36
N ALA A 60 8.27 -7.24 -29.45
CA ALA A 60 8.84 -6.57 -28.28
C ALA A 60 7.88 -5.52 -27.67
N GLN A 61 7.05 -4.89 -28.50
CA GLN A 61 5.97 -4.01 -28.03
C GLN A 61 4.89 -4.81 -27.29
N ILE A 62 4.49 -6.00 -27.79
CA ILE A 62 3.56 -6.91 -27.11
C ILE A 62 4.11 -7.29 -25.73
N ASP A 63 5.37 -7.72 -25.65
CA ASP A 63 6.01 -8.08 -24.37
C ASP A 63 6.00 -6.91 -23.37
N THR A 64 6.13 -5.68 -23.87
CA THR A 64 6.05 -4.46 -23.05
C THR A 64 4.62 -4.19 -22.58
N VAL A 65 3.62 -4.36 -23.44
CA VAL A 65 2.19 -4.21 -23.08
C VAL A 65 1.76 -5.28 -22.09
N ASP A 66 2.23 -6.51 -22.21
CA ASP A 66 1.95 -7.60 -21.27
C ASP A 66 2.53 -7.30 -19.88
N ALA A 67 3.73 -6.72 -19.80
CA ALA A 67 4.30 -6.26 -18.53
C ALA A 67 3.47 -5.14 -17.89
N TRP A 68 3.03 -4.15 -18.68
CA TRP A 68 2.11 -3.10 -18.21
C TRP A 68 0.79 -3.67 -17.70
N THR A 69 0.24 -4.66 -18.40
CA THR A 69 -1.02 -5.31 -18.03
C THR A 69 -0.90 -5.98 -16.67
N GLY A 70 0.20 -6.72 -16.41
CA GLY A 70 0.46 -7.32 -15.10
C GLY A 70 0.57 -6.30 -13.96
N LEU A 71 1.20 -5.14 -14.18
CA LEU A 71 1.23 -4.06 -13.18
C LEU A 71 -0.16 -3.48 -12.91
N VAL A 72 -0.95 -3.27 -13.97
CA VAL A 72 -2.33 -2.79 -13.86
C VAL A 72 -3.19 -3.77 -13.06
N ASP A 73 -3.09 -5.07 -13.34
CA ASP A 73 -3.81 -6.11 -12.60
C ASP A 73 -3.44 -6.13 -11.11
N ARG A 74 -2.15 -5.99 -10.79
CA ARG A 74 -1.69 -5.88 -9.40
C ARG A 74 -2.28 -4.65 -8.71
N HIS A 75 -2.31 -3.50 -9.37
CA HIS A 75 -2.91 -2.29 -8.81
C HIS A 75 -4.42 -2.42 -8.60
N ILE A 76 -5.15 -3.03 -9.56
CA ILE A 76 -6.57 -3.33 -9.40
C ILE A 76 -6.81 -4.23 -8.18
N ALA A 77 -6.02 -5.31 -8.04
CA ALA A 77 -6.13 -6.22 -6.90
C ALA A 77 -5.87 -5.51 -5.57
N PHE A 78 -4.81 -4.69 -5.49
CA PHE A 78 -4.49 -3.90 -4.31
C PHE A 78 -5.63 -2.94 -3.93
N PHE A 79 -6.15 -2.14 -4.87
CA PHE A 79 -7.23 -1.20 -4.59
C PHE A 79 -8.53 -1.90 -4.15
N LYS A 80 -8.86 -3.05 -4.76
CA LYS A 80 -10.00 -3.87 -4.33
C LYS A 80 -9.80 -4.51 -2.96
N GLY A 81 -8.56 -4.78 -2.55
CA GLY A 81 -8.23 -5.35 -1.24
C GLY A 81 -8.41 -4.39 -0.06
N ILE A 82 -8.20 -3.09 -0.27
CA ILE A 82 -8.23 -2.07 0.79
C ILE A 82 -9.56 -2.06 1.56
N SER A 83 -10.71 -2.18 0.88
CA SER A 83 -12.00 -2.19 1.57
C SER A 83 -12.17 -3.42 2.45
N GLY A 84 -11.77 -4.60 1.97
CA GLY A 84 -11.79 -5.85 2.74
C GLY A 84 -10.92 -5.77 3.99
N ASP A 85 -9.70 -5.25 3.84
CA ASP A 85 -8.77 -5.04 4.96
C ASP A 85 -9.31 -4.08 6.02
N ALA A 86 -9.91 -2.97 5.58
CA ALA A 86 -10.51 -1.99 6.47
C ALA A 86 -11.68 -2.59 7.28
N GLU A 87 -12.56 -3.35 6.61
CA GLU A 87 -13.67 -4.04 7.27
C GLU A 87 -13.18 -5.08 8.30
N GLU A 88 -12.19 -5.90 7.94
CA GLU A 88 -11.59 -6.89 8.86
C GLU A 88 -10.99 -6.23 10.11
N ALA A 89 -10.33 -5.09 9.93
CA ALA A 89 -9.78 -4.30 11.04
C ALA A 89 -10.85 -3.62 11.92
N LYS A 90 -12.13 -3.66 11.52
CA LYS A 90 -13.25 -2.88 12.08
C LYS A 90 -13.07 -1.37 11.90
N LEU A 91 -12.39 -1.00 10.82
CA LEU A 91 -12.11 0.36 10.37
C LEU A 91 -12.87 0.68 9.07
N GLY A 92 -13.88 -0.11 8.72
CA GLY A 92 -14.70 0.00 7.52
C GLY A 92 -15.57 1.25 7.41
N GLU A 93 -16.56 1.22 6.52
CA GLU A 93 -17.35 2.40 6.17
C GLU A 93 -17.99 3.10 7.39
N GLY A 94 -17.94 4.44 7.39
CA GLY A 94 -18.47 5.28 8.47
C GLY A 94 -17.49 5.55 9.63
N LYS A 95 -16.24 5.06 9.54
CA LYS A 95 -15.19 5.41 10.51
C LYS A 95 -14.41 6.65 10.06
N ILE A 96 -14.38 7.64 10.96
CA ILE A 96 -13.52 8.81 10.86
C ILE A 96 -12.69 8.87 12.14
N ILE A 97 -11.36 8.91 12.00
CA ILE A 97 -10.43 8.94 13.12
C ILE A 97 -9.44 10.08 12.92
N ASP A 98 -9.53 11.08 13.78
CA ASP A 98 -8.50 12.09 13.96
C ASP A 98 -7.43 11.53 14.90
N VAL A 99 -6.31 11.09 14.33
CA VAL A 99 -5.25 10.42 15.10
C VAL A 99 -4.59 11.40 16.10
N PRO A 100 -4.22 12.64 15.73
CA PRO A 100 -3.68 13.61 16.67
C PRO A 100 -4.61 13.89 17.85
N PHE A 101 -5.93 14.00 17.61
CA PHE A 101 -6.92 14.18 18.67
C PHE A 101 -6.93 13.00 19.65
N LEU A 102 -6.90 11.76 19.14
CA LEU A 102 -6.81 10.57 20.00
C LEU A 102 -5.48 10.50 20.77
N GLU A 103 -4.35 10.75 20.12
CA GLU A 103 -3.02 10.65 20.73
C GLU A 103 -2.77 11.74 21.78
N SER A 104 -3.38 12.92 21.61
CA SER A 104 -3.08 14.10 22.44
C SER A 104 -4.26 14.50 23.32
N GLU A 105 -5.37 14.93 22.72
CA GLU A 105 -6.46 15.57 23.45
C GLU A 105 -7.24 14.58 24.32
N VAL A 106 -7.58 13.41 23.76
CA VAL A 106 -8.26 12.35 24.51
C VAL A 106 -7.35 11.81 25.62
N ALA A 107 -6.06 11.59 25.32
CA ALA A 107 -5.09 11.15 26.32
C ALA A 107 -4.95 12.14 27.49
N LEU A 108 -4.91 13.44 27.19
CA LEU A 108 -4.87 14.48 28.20
C LEU A 108 -6.18 14.55 29.02
N ALA A 109 -7.33 14.40 28.37
CA ALA A 109 -8.62 14.42 29.04
C ALA A 109 -8.80 13.23 30.01
N ASP A 110 -8.37 12.03 29.60
CA ASP A 110 -8.37 10.83 30.44
C ASP A 110 -7.50 11.04 31.68
N GLN A 111 -6.28 11.56 31.50
CA GLN A 111 -5.38 11.86 32.62
C GLN A 111 -5.96 12.90 33.57
N LYS A 112 -6.50 14.01 33.05
CA LYS A 112 -7.13 15.05 33.88
C LYS A 112 -8.32 14.54 34.68
N SER A 113 -9.11 13.63 34.11
CA SER A 113 -10.25 13.04 34.81
C SER A 113 -9.79 12.15 35.96
N LYS A 114 -8.72 11.36 35.76
CA LYS A 114 -8.09 10.57 36.84
C LYS A 114 -7.58 11.45 37.98
N ASP A 115 -6.85 12.52 37.63
CA ASP A 115 -6.29 13.46 38.60
C ASP A 115 -7.40 14.11 39.43
N LEU A 116 -8.48 14.57 38.79
CA LEU A 116 -9.61 15.21 39.47
C LEU A 116 -10.32 14.27 40.46
N VAL A 117 -10.61 13.03 40.06
CA VAL A 117 -11.28 12.06 40.95
C VAL A 117 -10.37 11.69 42.13
N SER A 118 -9.07 11.50 41.87
CA SER A 118 -8.08 11.22 42.90
C SER A 118 -7.96 12.38 43.91
N ASP A 119 -7.91 13.61 43.40
CA ASP A 119 -7.86 14.82 44.22
C ASP A 119 -9.11 14.98 45.08
N GLN A 120 -10.31 14.81 44.51
CA GLN A 120 -11.56 14.88 45.28
C GLN A 120 -11.64 13.79 46.36
N LYS A 121 -11.23 12.55 46.05
CA LYS A 121 -11.20 11.45 47.03
C LYS A 121 -10.21 11.76 48.16
N ARG A 122 -9.04 12.30 47.83
CA ARG A 122 -8.02 12.72 48.80
C ARG A 122 -8.52 13.86 49.69
N ASP A 123 -9.12 14.89 49.11
CA ASP A 123 -9.64 16.03 49.86
C ASP A 123 -10.76 15.61 50.81
N LEU A 124 -11.66 14.74 50.35
CA LEU A 124 -12.71 14.18 51.21
C LEU A 124 -12.11 13.36 52.35
N LYS A 125 -11.08 12.54 52.10
CA LYS A 125 -10.37 11.80 53.14
C LYS A 125 -9.82 12.73 54.21
N VAL A 126 -9.19 13.85 53.82
CA VAL A 126 -8.66 14.85 54.76
C VAL A 126 -9.77 15.45 55.63
N ILE A 127 -10.97 15.68 55.09
CA ILE A 127 -12.11 16.19 55.85
C ILE A 127 -12.63 15.13 56.83
N LEU A 128 -12.82 13.89 56.38
CA LEU A 128 -13.33 12.80 57.21
C LEU A 128 -12.37 12.42 58.35
N ASP A 129 -11.06 12.43 58.08
CA ASP A 129 -10.02 12.14 59.10
C ASP A 129 -10.07 13.14 60.29
N ARG A 130 -10.62 14.35 60.12
CA ARG A 130 -10.74 15.37 61.19
C ARG A 130 -11.82 15.06 62.24
N ILE A 131 -12.79 14.22 61.91
CA ILE A 131 -13.91 13.84 62.80
C ILE A 131 -13.86 12.36 63.19
N HIS A 132 -12.73 11.70 62.91
CA HIS A 132 -12.55 10.26 63.09
C HIS A 132 -12.69 9.81 64.56
N ASP A 133 -12.46 10.72 65.52
CA ASP A 133 -12.65 10.49 66.95
C ASP A 133 -14.14 10.37 67.36
N ILE A 134 -15.04 10.94 66.56
CA ILE A 134 -16.49 10.89 66.76
C ILE A 134 -17.09 9.72 65.98
N ILE A 135 -16.71 9.57 64.70
CA ILE A 135 -17.24 8.56 63.78
C ILE A 135 -16.21 8.17 62.71
N ASP A 136 -16.07 6.86 62.47
CA ASP A 136 -15.21 6.35 61.38
C ASP A 136 -15.96 6.36 60.05
N LEU A 137 -15.69 7.37 59.22
CA LEU A 137 -16.24 7.50 57.87
C LEU A 137 -15.14 7.31 56.83
N LYS A 138 -15.46 6.59 55.76
CA LYS A 138 -14.54 6.36 54.63
C LYS A 138 -14.96 7.19 53.42
N PRO A 139 -14.01 7.65 52.60
CA PRO A 139 -14.31 8.22 51.28
C PRO A 139 -15.06 7.21 50.39
N PHE A 140 -15.68 7.71 49.34
CA PHE A 140 -16.25 6.87 48.28
C PHE A 140 -15.16 5.99 47.63
N SER A 141 -15.57 4.82 47.11
CA SER A 141 -14.71 4.05 46.20
C SER A 141 -14.72 4.71 44.82
N ASP A 142 -13.55 4.75 44.18
CA ASP A 142 -13.36 5.16 42.79
C ASP A 142 -12.99 3.98 41.90
N ASP A 143 -13.11 2.74 42.38
CA ASP A 143 -12.67 1.54 41.65
C ASP A 143 -13.38 1.41 40.30
N ASP A 144 -14.72 1.53 40.27
CA ASP A 144 -15.52 1.49 39.04
C ASP A 144 -15.10 2.58 38.04
N PHE A 145 -14.76 3.78 38.54
CA PHE A 145 -14.28 4.87 37.71
C PHE A 145 -12.91 4.54 37.10
N GLN A 146 -11.98 4.02 37.91
CA GLN A 146 -10.65 3.63 37.44
C GLN A 146 -10.72 2.51 36.39
N ASP A 147 -11.61 1.53 36.58
CA ASP A 147 -11.81 0.44 35.64
C ASP A 147 -12.37 0.93 34.29
N GLU A 148 -13.39 1.78 34.32
CA GLU A 148 -14.01 2.30 33.10
C GLU A 148 -13.07 3.25 32.32
N ILE A 149 -12.33 4.12 33.02
CA ILE A 149 -11.37 5.01 32.34
C ILE A 149 -10.19 4.23 31.77
N GLN A 150 -9.71 3.19 32.47
CA GLN A 150 -8.67 2.31 31.95
C GLN A 150 -9.16 1.51 30.72
N SER A 151 -10.44 1.09 30.73
CA SER A 151 -11.09 0.47 29.58
C SER A 151 -11.18 1.42 28.38
N ALA A 152 -11.51 2.70 28.61
CA ALA A 152 -11.53 3.74 27.57
C ALA A 152 -10.13 3.97 26.97
N GLU A 153 -9.09 4.11 27.79
CA GLU A 153 -7.70 4.22 27.33
C GLU A 153 -7.26 3.01 26.50
N ASN A 154 -7.63 1.80 26.94
CA ASN A 154 -7.33 0.58 26.22
C ASN A 154 -8.02 0.53 24.85
N LYS A 155 -9.27 0.99 24.76
CA LYS A 155 -10.00 1.10 23.48
C LYS A 155 -9.32 2.11 22.55
N ARG A 156 -8.94 3.29 23.07
CA ARG A 156 -8.21 4.33 22.32
C ARG A 156 -6.89 3.79 21.75
N ASN A 157 -6.06 3.19 22.60
CA ASN A 157 -4.76 2.64 22.19
C ASN A 157 -4.91 1.51 21.15
N LYS A 158 -5.92 0.64 21.31
CA LYS A 158 -6.22 -0.41 20.32
C LYS A 158 -6.66 0.16 18.97
N SER A 159 -7.46 1.24 18.94
CA SER A 159 -7.86 1.89 17.70
C SER A 159 -6.66 2.46 16.94
N ILE A 160 -5.73 3.13 17.64
CA ILE A 160 -4.50 3.66 17.06
C ILE A 160 -3.62 2.52 16.53
N ALA A 161 -3.43 1.46 17.33
CA ALA A 161 -2.62 0.31 16.94
C ALA A 161 -3.13 -0.38 15.66
N LYS A 162 -4.45 -0.61 15.57
CA LYS A 162 -5.09 -1.20 14.37
C LYS A 162 -4.89 -0.34 13.13
N LEU A 163 -5.04 0.98 13.28
CA LEU A 163 -4.85 1.90 12.16
C LEU A 163 -3.40 1.86 11.64
N ASN A 164 -2.42 1.85 12.55
CA ASN A 164 -1.01 1.72 12.19
C ASN A 164 -0.68 0.36 11.55
N GLU A 165 -1.34 -0.71 12.00
CA GLU A 165 -1.17 -2.05 11.44
C GLU A 165 -1.64 -2.11 9.98
N ILE A 166 -2.84 -1.63 9.69
CA ILE A 166 -3.36 -1.62 8.30
C ILE A 166 -2.58 -0.66 7.40
N ASP A 167 -2.16 0.51 7.91
CA ASP A 167 -1.31 1.44 7.17
C ASP A 167 0.02 0.78 6.78
N GLY A 168 0.66 0.11 7.75
CA GLY A 168 1.89 -0.66 7.51
C GLY A 168 1.70 -1.80 6.51
N LYS A 169 0.56 -2.50 6.55
CA LYS A 169 0.20 -3.54 5.58
C LYS A 169 0.10 -2.96 4.17
N TRP A 170 -0.70 -1.91 3.97
CA TRP A 170 -0.89 -1.29 2.66
C TRP A 170 0.39 -0.68 2.09
N LEU A 171 1.22 -0.06 2.94
CA LEU A 171 2.54 0.45 2.53
C LEU A 171 3.45 -0.69 2.05
N THR A 172 3.40 -1.85 2.72
CA THR A 172 4.18 -3.03 2.35
C THR A 172 3.71 -3.60 1.02
N GLU A 173 2.41 -3.85 0.86
CA GLU A 173 1.82 -4.38 -0.37
C GLU A 173 2.07 -3.45 -1.56
N TYR A 174 1.90 -2.13 -1.37
CA TYR A 174 2.19 -1.15 -2.41
C TYR A 174 3.67 -1.15 -2.80
N ALA A 175 4.58 -1.30 -1.83
CA ALA A 175 6.02 -1.33 -2.10
C ALA A 175 6.43 -2.53 -2.97
N GLU A 176 5.71 -3.65 -2.90
CA GLU A 176 5.97 -4.81 -3.77
C GLU A 176 5.73 -4.53 -5.26
N SER A 177 4.88 -3.54 -5.59
CA SER A 177 4.65 -3.13 -6.99
C SER A 177 5.83 -2.36 -7.61
N ARG A 178 6.79 -1.87 -6.81
CA ARG A 178 7.94 -1.10 -7.31
C ARG A 178 8.84 -1.91 -8.24
N ASP A 179 8.98 -3.20 -8.00
CA ASP A 179 9.81 -4.08 -8.82
C ASP A 179 9.25 -4.25 -10.24
N ASP A 180 7.92 -4.24 -10.37
CA ASP A 180 7.21 -4.28 -11.64
C ASP A 180 7.42 -2.95 -12.39
N GLN A 181 7.31 -1.81 -11.71
CA GLN A 181 7.55 -0.47 -12.29
C GLN A 181 8.98 -0.31 -12.83
N VAL A 182 9.99 -0.78 -12.07
CA VAL A 182 11.39 -0.78 -12.51
C VAL A 182 11.57 -1.66 -13.76
N SER A 183 10.94 -2.84 -13.77
CA SER A 183 11.02 -3.77 -14.89
C SER A 183 10.39 -3.18 -16.16
N ILE A 184 9.23 -2.55 -16.04
CA ILE A 184 8.55 -1.85 -17.15
C ILE A 184 9.39 -0.69 -17.69
N THR A 185 9.96 0.13 -16.80
CA THR A 185 10.82 1.25 -17.21
C THR A 185 12.03 0.76 -18.00
N ALA A 186 12.64 -0.35 -17.59
CA ALA A 186 13.73 -0.97 -18.33
C ALA A 186 13.30 -1.45 -19.72
N LEU A 187 12.15 -2.12 -19.84
CA LEU A 187 11.59 -2.56 -21.13
C LEU A 187 11.35 -1.37 -22.07
N MET A 188 10.73 -0.29 -21.59
CA MET A 188 10.50 0.91 -22.39
C MET A 188 11.80 1.56 -22.89
N LYS A 189 12.83 1.64 -22.03
CA LYS A 189 14.15 2.16 -22.42
C LYS A 189 14.75 1.33 -23.56
N GLN A 190 14.69 0.01 -23.46
CA GLN A 190 15.23 -0.85 -24.51
C GLN A 190 14.48 -0.74 -25.82
N LEU A 191 13.15 -0.64 -25.75
CA LEU A 191 12.31 -0.48 -26.91
C LEU A 191 12.66 0.80 -27.66
N SER A 192 12.86 1.91 -26.93
CA SER A 192 13.36 3.18 -27.47
C SER A 192 14.77 3.07 -28.06
N GLU A 193 15.69 2.34 -27.42
CA GLU A 193 17.03 2.11 -27.97
C GLU A 193 17.02 1.22 -29.23
N SER A 194 16.08 0.30 -29.34
CA SER A 194 15.99 -0.63 -30.48
C SER A 194 15.39 0.01 -31.73
N SER A 195 14.45 0.96 -31.57
CA SER A 195 13.86 1.72 -32.68
C SER A 195 14.87 2.66 -33.35
N THR A 196 15.90 3.11 -32.63
CA THR A 196 16.97 3.97 -33.17
C THR A 196 18.11 3.20 -33.86
N ARG A 197 18.17 1.86 -33.73
CA ARG A 197 19.25 1.00 -34.26
C ARG A 197 18.83 0.11 -35.45
N GLY A 198 17.77 0.48 -36.16
CA GLY A 198 17.33 -0.25 -37.36
C GLY A 198 16.67 -1.61 -37.07
N GLY A 199 15.95 -1.75 -35.96
CA GLY A 199 15.04 -2.88 -35.72
C GLY A 199 15.65 -4.13 -35.07
N LYS A 200 16.89 -4.09 -34.59
CA LYS A 200 17.48 -5.20 -33.81
C LYS A 200 17.06 -5.11 -32.34
N VAL A 201 16.08 -5.91 -31.94
CA VAL A 201 15.70 -6.11 -30.52
C VAL A 201 16.42 -7.35 -29.97
N SER A 202 17.12 -7.23 -28.83
CA SER A 202 17.71 -8.37 -28.13
C SER A 202 16.88 -8.74 -26.90
N PRO A 203 16.50 -10.01 -26.69
CA PRO A 203 15.78 -10.41 -25.48
C PRO A 203 16.63 -10.19 -24.22
N LEU A 204 16.07 -9.56 -23.19
CA LEU A 204 16.68 -9.55 -21.85
C LEU A 204 16.23 -10.77 -21.06
N ARG A 205 17.19 -11.35 -20.33
CA ARG A 205 16.90 -12.24 -19.21
C ARG A 205 17.37 -11.54 -17.94
N CYS A 206 16.42 -11.03 -17.15
CA CYS A 206 16.74 -10.44 -15.86
C CYS A 206 16.51 -11.50 -14.77
N THR A 207 17.60 -11.94 -14.14
CA THR A 207 17.56 -12.87 -13.00
C THR A 207 17.66 -12.11 -11.69
N LEU A 208 16.81 -12.48 -10.73
CA LEU A 208 16.85 -11.96 -9.36
C LEU A 208 17.94 -12.71 -8.58
N MET A 209 18.84 -11.97 -7.94
CA MET A 209 19.74 -12.53 -6.91
C MET A 209 19.36 -11.93 -5.54
N PRO A 210 19.26 -12.75 -4.49
CA PRO A 210 19.04 -12.23 -3.14
C PRO A 210 20.28 -11.48 -2.64
N SER A 211 20.08 -10.26 -2.14
CA SER A 211 21.11 -9.44 -1.48
C SER A 211 21.26 -9.87 -0.01
N PRO A 212 22.50 -9.97 0.53
CA PRO A 212 22.73 -10.45 1.90
C PRO A 212 22.51 -9.40 3.00
N THR A 213 21.99 -8.21 2.70
CA THR A 213 21.86 -7.14 3.70
C THR A 213 20.38 -6.85 3.98
N LYS A 214 20.00 -6.94 5.26
CA LYS A 214 18.66 -6.60 5.77
C LYS A 214 18.26 -5.20 5.28
N VAL A 215 16.97 -5.04 4.97
CA VAL A 215 16.36 -4.05 4.07
C VAL A 215 16.37 -4.53 2.62
N VAL A 216 15.21 -5.06 2.21
CA VAL A 216 14.91 -5.63 0.90
C VAL A 216 15.28 -4.64 -0.22
N ARG A 217 16.51 -4.77 -0.72
CA ARG A 217 16.93 -4.24 -2.02
C ARG A 217 17.40 -5.43 -2.84
N TYR A 218 16.56 -5.89 -3.76
CA TYR A 218 16.98 -6.79 -4.82
C TYR A 218 17.74 -5.97 -5.87
N THR A 219 19.03 -6.25 -6.07
CA THR A 219 19.77 -5.71 -7.22
C THR A 219 19.58 -6.66 -8.40
N LYS A 220 18.76 -6.26 -9.38
CA LYS A 220 18.56 -7.02 -10.61
C LYS A 220 19.69 -6.71 -11.59
N THR A 221 20.42 -7.74 -12.03
CA THR A 221 21.38 -7.62 -13.14
C THR A 221 20.71 -8.09 -14.42
N CYS A 222 20.51 -7.18 -15.36
CA CYS A 222 19.99 -7.49 -16.68
C CYS A 222 21.16 -7.59 -17.67
N ARG A 223 21.22 -8.68 -18.45
CA ARG A 223 22.26 -8.92 -19.45
C ARG A 223 21.63 -9.21 -20.81
N SER A 224 22.16 -8.60 -21.87
CA SER A 224 21.82 -8.97 -23.24
C SER A 224 22.47 -10.30 -23.59
N ARG A 225 21.76 -11.17 -24.32
CA ARG A 225 22.35 -12.37 -24.93
C ARG A 225 22.82 -12.03 -26.34
N GLU A 226 24.13 -11.88 -26.55
CA GLU A 226 24.71 -12.01 -27.88
C GLU A 226 24.85 -13.49 -28.22
N LYS A 227 24.21 -13.94 -29.30
CA LYS A 227 24.48 -15.26 -29.89
C LYS A 227 25.93 -15.23 -30.41
N LYS A 228 26.84 -15.93 -29.74
CA LYS A 228 28.17 -16.21 -30.28
C LYS A 228 28.01 -17.05 -31.56
N THR A 229 28.18 -16.43 -32.72
CA THR A 229 28.46 -17.15 -33.97
C THR A 229 29.87 -17.72 -33.87
N LYS A 230 30.01 -19.05 -33.95
CA LYS A 230 31.31 -19.71 -34.12
C LYS A 230 31.88 -19.32 -35.48
N PRO A 231 33.18 -18.96 -35.59
CA PRO A 231 33.84 -18.87 -36.88
C PRO A 231 33.94 -20.27 -37.52
N ILE A 232 33.84 -20.30 -38.85
CA ILE A 232 34.00 -21.48 -39.70
C ILE A 232 35.42 -22.04 -39.56
#